data_AF-A0A7S3XB41-F1
#
_entry.id   AF-A0A7S3XB41-F1
#
_cell.length_a   1.000
_cell.length_b   1.000
_cell.length_c   1.000
_cell.angle_alpha   90.00
_cell.angle_beta   90.00
_cell.angle_gamma   90.00
#
_symmetry.space_group_name_H-M   'P 1'
#
loop_
_entity.id
_entity.type
_entity.pdbx_description
1 polymer ?
#
loop_
_entity_poly.entity_id
_entity_poly.type
_entity_poly.pdbx_seq_one_letter_code
_entity_poly.pdbx_strand_id
1 'polypeptide(L)'
;MAEALKPEKEDPNAELSVERVLLACASCPCMLRAIPKDVPSKIDSLESAMKEQNIPMEWLDQASGAVRRHAVAILWQLNRQRAGLKEKDSALDGATAQHASVAIQIATKLLMQAQMLFPHQRWVPATLAVARASALVANQLWSHTDLEAQVLMAKILKAEGLRRPKLRLEAVCEPKECLPNAKVAVKVMLLRHHRGYDGEEPPTPVSPEGFYEAYWLYVAGIKDDPTVPNSLLAAQPMVVKDLNDSSIEASCGFTAPAETGKYKLRVHVLSTSVTGVDLTVDAEFEVSDDDVPALQ
;
A
#
# COMPACT_ATOMS: atom_id res chain seq x y z
N MET A 1 10.91 -11.53 -3.32
CA MET A 1 9.69 -10.84 -2.86
C MET A 1 8.43 -11.69 -3.01
N ALA A 2 7.98 -12.06 -4.21
CA ALA A 2 6.76 -12.86 -4.39
C ALA A 2 6.70 -14.11 -3.50
N GLU A 3 7.75 -14.94 -3.49
CA GLU A 3 7.80 -16.14 -2.64
C GLU A 3 7.70 -15.81 -1.14
N ALA A 4 8.35 -14.74 -0.67
CA ALA A 4 8.32 -14.33 0.74
C ALA A 4 6.94 -13.81 1.19
N LEU A 5 6.17 -13.26 0.25
CA LEU A 5 4.84 -12.67 0.49
C LEU A 5 3.70 -13.57 0.01
N LYS A 6 4.00 -14.82 -0.33
CA LYS A 6 2.98 -15.80 -0.65
C LYS A 6 2.11 -16.06 0.59
N PRO A 7 0.77 -16.07 0.45
CA PRO A 7 -0.11 -16.44 1.55
C PRO A 7 0.25 -17.82 2.12
N GLU A 8 0.12 -17.94 3.43
CA GLU A 8 0.31 -19.21 4.13
C GLU A 8 -0.84 -20.16 3.79
N LYS A 9 -0.59 -21.46 3.82
CA LYS A 9 -1.63 -22.43 3.43
C LYS A 9 -2.69 -22.59 4.51
N GLU A 10 -2.25 -22.43 5.75
CA GLU A 10 -3.02 -22.63 6.97
C GLU A 10 -3.94 -21.45 7.23
N ASP A 11 -3.52 -20.24 6.88
CA ASP A 11 -4.32 -19.02 6.92
C ASP A 11 -4.04 -18.12 5.70
N PRO A 12 -4.63 -18.45 4.54
CA PRO A 12 -4.35 -17.73 3.30
C PRO A 12 -4.94 -16.32 3.26
N ASN A 13 -5.82 -16.00 4.21
CA ASN A 13 -6.49 -14.71 4.31
C ASN A 13 -5.91 -13.82 5.41
N ALA A 14 -4.92 -14.32 6.17
CA ALA A 14 -4.18 -13.55 7.17
C ALA A 14 -3.65 -12.24 6.59
N GLU A 15 -3.81 -11.15 7.34
CA GLU A 15 -3.19 -9.88 7.01
C GLU A 15 -1.66 -10.00 7.04
N LEU A 16 -1.00 -9.62 5.96
CA LEU A 16 0.46 -9.55 5.94
C LEU A 16 0.92 -8.23 6.54
N SER A 17 1.85 -8.32 7.49
CA SER A 17 2.42 -7.16 8.14
C SER A 17 3.35 -6.36 7.21
N VAL A 18 3.48 -5.06 7.46
CA VAL A 18 4.41 -4.19 6.73
C VAL A 18 5.85 -4.67 6.92
N GLU A 19 6.21 -5.10 8.12
CA GLU A 19 7.53 -5.61 8.48
C GLU A 19 7.95 -6.77 7.59
N ARG A 20 7.02 -7.71 7.31
CA ARG A 20 7.27 -8.82 6.38
C ARG A 20 7.55 -8.33 4.96
N VAL A 21 6.86 -7.27 4.51
CA VAL A 21 7.14 -6.63 3.21
C VAL A 21 8.51 -5.96 3.19
N LEU A 22 8.88 -5.23 4.25
CA LEU A 22 10.19 -4.58 4.36
C LEU A 22 11.32 -5.62 4.37
N LEU A 23 11.14 -6.74 5.07
CA LEU A 23 12.08 -7.86 5.06
C LEU A 23 12.21 -8.49 3.66
N ALA A 24 11.09 -8.61 2.94
CA ALA A 24 11.07 -9.07 1.56
C ALA A 24 11.79 -8.09 0.60
N CYS A 25 11.73 -6.78 0.86
CA CYS A 25 12.54 -5.77 0.14
C CYS A 25 14.03 -5.93 0.45
N ALA A 26 14.39 -6.06 1.73
CA ALA A 26 15.78 -6.17 2.18
C ALA A 26 16.48 -7.44 1.66
N SER A 27 15.73 -8.50 1.42
CA SER A 27 16.23 -9.78 0.89
C SER A 27 16.28 -9.85 -0.64
N CYS A 28 15.79 -8.84 -1.36
CA CYS A 28 15.80 -8.86 -2.82
C CYS A 28 17.23 -8.86 -3.39
N PRO A 29 17.52 -9.66 -4.44
CA PRO A 29 18.87 -9.74 -5.02
C PRO A 29 19.44 -8.39 -5.50
N CYS A 30 18.61 -7.47 -5.98
CA CYS A 30 19.06 -6.14 -6.37
C CYS A 30 19.52 -5.29 -5.19
N MET A 31 18.88 -5.41 -4.02
CA MET A 31 19.31 -4.76 -2.77
C MET A 31 20.70 -5.25 -2.38
N LEU A 32 20.87 -6.58 -2.34
CA LEU A 32 22.11 -7.25 -1.95
C LEU A 32 23.28 -6.96 -2.91
N ARG A 33 23.00 -6.58 -4.16
CA ARG A 33 24.01 -6.22 -5.17
C ARG A 33 24.38 -4.75 -5.16
N ALA A 34 23.41 -3.88 -4.88
CA ALA A 34 23.57 -2.44 -5.04
C ALA A 34 24.29 -1.76 -3.87
N ILE A 35 24.30 -2.38 -2.69
CA ILE A 35 25.02 -1.89 -1.52
C ILE A 35 26.28 -2.75 -1.35
N PRO A 36 27.46 -2.24 -1.68
CA PRO A 36 28.71 -3.02 -1.61
C PRO A 36 28.97 -3.54 -0.19
N LYS A 37 29.48 -4.78 -0.09
CA LYS A 37 29.73 -5.46 1.20
C LYS A 37 30.75 -4.73 2.08
N ASP A 38 31.63 -3.98 1.43
CA ASP A 38 32.76 -3.25 1.97
C ASP A 38 32.44 -1.81 2.38
N VAL A 39 31.20 -1.33 2.22
CA VAL A 39 30.80 -0.01 2.76
C VAL A 39 30.93 -0.06 4.29
N PRO A 40 31.88 0.70 4.88
CA PRO A 40 32.07 0.75 6.32
C PRO A 40 30.95 1.61 6.92
N SER A 41 29.77 1.01 7.07
CA SER A 41 28.58 1.65 7.63
C SER A 41 28.34 1.15 9.04
N LYS A 42 28.04 2.08 9.94
CA LYS A 42 27.77 1.84 11.37
C LYS A 42 26.29 1.47 11.58
N ILE A 43 25.82 0.48 10.84
CA ILE A 43 24.41 0.04 10.91
C ILE A 43 24.04 -0.46 12.30
N ASP A 44 24.97 -1.13 12.98
CA ASP A 44 24.74 -1.60 14.36
C ASP A 44 24.49 -0.41 15.32
N SER A 45 25.10 0.75 15.08
CA SER A 45 24.84 1.97 15.85
C SER A 45 23.42 2.50 15.61
N LEU A 46 22.89 2.38 14.39
CA LEU A 46 21.49 2.70 14.10
C LEU A 46 20.56 1.75 14.87
N GLU A 47 20.87 0.46 14.85
CA GLU A 47 20.09 -0.55 15.57
C GLU A 47 20.07 -0.28 17.08
N SER A 48 21.23 -0.03 17.70
CA SER A 48 21.33 0.36 19.12
C SER A 48 20.53 1.62 19.42
N ALA A 49 20.62 2.64 18.57
CA ALA A 49 19.87 3.88 18.74
C ALA A 49 18.35 3.67 18.68
N MET A 50 17.88 2.78 17.80
CA MET A 50 16.46 2.42 17.72
C MET A 50 16.00 1.59 18.93
N LYS A 51 16.86 0.71 19.49
CA LYS A 51 16.57 -0.03 20.73
C LYS A 51 16.40 0.90 21.91
N GLU A 52 17.27 1.90 22.06
CA GLU A 52 17.17 2.92 23.11
C GLU A 52 15.86 3.72 23.06
N GLN A 53 15.26 3.84 21.87
CA GLN A 53 13.97 4.51 21.65
C GLN A 53 12.77 3.55 21.67
N ASN A 54 12.97 2.28 22.08
CA ASN A 54 11.95 1.24 22.14
C ASN A 54 11.20 1.04 20.80
N ILE A 55 11.92 1.15 19.67
CA ILE A 55 11.34 0.85 18.37
C ILE A 55 11.21 -0.67 18.23
N PRO A 56 10.01 -1.20 17.89
CA PRO A 56 9.81 -2.63 17.68
C PRO A 56 10.71 -3.17 16.57
N MET A 57 11.44 -4.24 16.87
CA MET A 57 12.50 -4.79 16.02
C MET A 57 12.61 -6.32 16.06
N GLU A 58 11.68 -6.99 16.75
CA GLU A 58 11.65 -8.45 16.92
C GLU A 58 11.58 -9.16 15.57
N TRP A 59 10.92 -8.55 14.58
CA TRP A 59 10.81 -9.07 13.22
C TRP A 59 12.17 -9.14 12.49
N LEU A 60 13.17 -8.36 12.91
CA LEU A 60 14.51 -8.39 12.32
C LEU A 60 15.28 -9.65 12.67
N ASP A 61 14.88 -10.38 13.72
CA ASP A 61 15.55 -11.60 14.17
C ASP A 61 15.41 -12.76 13.17
N GLN A 62 14.49 -12.62 12.22
CA GLN A 62 14.33 -13.49 11.07
C GLN A 62 15.40 -13.27 9.98
N ALA A 63 16.21 -12.21 10.08
CA ALA A 63 17.27 -11.90 9.14
C ALA A 63 18.66 -11.86 9.77
N SER A 64 19.66 -12.15 8.94
CA SER A 64 21.07 -12.11 9.30
C SER A 64 21.93 -11.48 8.19
N GLY A 65 23.16 -11.12 8.54
CA GLY A 65 24.15 -10.60 7.59
C GLY A 65 23.67 -9.35 6.83
N ALA A 66 23.82 -9.36 5.51
CA ALA A 66 23.47 -8.23 4.65
C ALA A 66 21.97 -7.90 4.69
N VAL A 67 21.10 -8.91 4.75
CA VAL A 67 19.64 -8.71 4.79
C VAL A 67 19.25 -7.92 6.03
N ARG A 68 19.77 -8.29 7.21
CA ARG A 68 19.50 -7.55 8.45
C ARG A 68 20.00 -6.12 8.36
N ARG A 69 21.21 -5.91 7.84
CA ARG A 69 21.77 -4.56 7.68
C ARG A 69 20.87 -3.68 6.81
N HIS A 70 20.38 -4.19 5.69
CA HIS A 70 19.46 -3.43 4.83
C HIS A 70 18.10 -3.19 5.48
N ALA A 71 17.55 -4.18 6.20
CA ALA A 71 16.29 -4.03 6.92
C ALA A 71 16.39 -2.96 8.03
N VAL A 72 17.49 -2.94 8.80
CA VAL A 72 17.79 -1.88 9.78
C VAL A 72 17.91 -0.52 9.09
N ALA A 73 18.60 -0.45 7.95
CA ALA A 73 18.78 0.78 7.21
C ALA A 73 17.45 1.36 6.68
N ILE A 74 16.54 0.49 6.20
CA ILE A 74 15.18 0.87 5.81
C ILE A 74 14.40 1.34 7.04
N LEU A 75 14.40 0.57 8.14
CA LEU A 75 13.69 0.89 9.37
C LEU A 75 14.14 2.23 9.96
N TRP A 76 15.44 2.52 9.89
CA TRP A 76 16.00 3.83 10.27
C TRP A 76 15.37 4.96 9.46
N GLN A 77 15.33 4.84 8.13
CA GLN A 77 14.73 5.88 7.28
C GLN A 77 13.25 6.10 7.62
N LEU A 78 12.51 5.05 7.97
CA LEU A 78 11.11 5.20 8.37
C LEU A 78 10.94 5.87 9.73
N ASN A 79 11.94 5.84 10.63
CA ASN A 79 11.82 6.32 12.01
C ASN A 79 12.70 7.55 12.33
N ARG A 80 13.60 7.97 11.44
CA ARG A 80 14.57 9.07 11.66
C ARG A 80 13.93 10.40 12.08
N GLN A 81 12.67 10.61 11.72
CA GLN A 81 11.90 11.81 12.06
C GLN A 81 11.26 11.77 13.44
N ARG A 82 11.35 10.66 14.18
CA ARG A 82 10.94 10.59 15.59
C ARG A 82 11.82 11.51 16.43
N ALA A 83 11.23 12.17 17.42
CA ALA A 83 11.92 13.17 18.25
C ALA A 83 13.25 12.65 18.82
N GLY A 84 13.28 11.42 19.34
CA GLY A 84 14.48 10.82 19.95
C GLY A 84 15.56 10.32 18.97
N LEU A 85 15.32 10.38 17.66
CA LEU A 85 16.30 9.95 16.64
C LEU A 85 16.83 11.09 15.76
N LYS A 86 16.16 12.25 15.73
CA LYS A 86 16.55 13.37 14.85
C LYS A 86 17.99 13.86 15.03
N GLU A 87 18.44 13.98 16.27
CA GLU A 87 19.81 14.43 16.56
C GLU A 87 20.83 13.40 16.08
N LYS A 88 20.56 12.11 16.30
CA LYS A 88 21.42 11.01 15.84
C LYS A 88 21.47 10.91 14.32
N ASP A 89 20.34 11.16 13.65
CA ASP A 89 20.25 11.19 12.19
C ASP A 89 21.08 12.32 11.58
N SER A 90 21.09 13.49 12.23
CA SER A 90 21.89 14.64 11.79
C SER A 90 23.39 14.43 12.00
N ALA A 91 23.78 13.50 12.88
CA ALA A 91 25.16 13.17 13.22
C ALA A 91 25.70 11.93 12.48
N LEU A 92 24.95 11.37 11.52
CA LEU A 92 25.40 10.20 10.77
C LEU A 92 26.62 10.51 9.90
N ASP A 93 27.58 9.58 9.90
CA ASP A 93 28.67 9.63 8.94
C ASP A 93 28.15 9.39 7.52
N GLY A 94 28.88 9.92 6.53
CA GLY A 94 28.45 9.89 5.13
C GLY A 94 28.22 8.48 4.58
N ALA A 95 28.99 7.48 5.00
CA ALA A 95 28.85 6.11 4.52
C ALA A 95 27.58 5.44 5.09
N THR A 96 27.29 5.64 6.37
CA THR A 96 26.07 5.16 7.02
C THR A 96 24.83 5.83 6.45
N ALA A 97 24.86 7.15 6.27
CA ALA A 97 23.77 7.91 5.66
C ALA A 97 23.52 7.46 4.21
N GLN A 98 24.58 7.25 3.43
CA GLN A 98 24.47 6.76 2.06
C GLN A 98 23.89 5.35 1.99
N HIS A 99 24.30 4.42 2.87
CA HIS A 99 23.70 3.09 2.94
C HIS A 99 22.18 3.19 3.15
N ALA A 100 21.75 3.92 4.19
CA ALA A 100 20.33 4.05 4.49
C ALA A 100 19.53 4.73 3.36
N SER A 101 20.10 5.76 2.72
CA SER A 101 19.50 6.42 1.57
C SER A 101 19.37 5.51 0.35
N VAL A 102 20.39 4.71 0.03
CA VAL A 102 20.33 3.78 -1.10
C VAL A 102 19.35 2.65 -0.82
N ALA A 103 19.32 2.13 0.40
CA ALA A 103 18.40 1.07 0.80
C ALA A 103 16.93 1.50 0.62
N ILE A 104 16.55 2.70 1.09
CA ILE A 104 15.17 3.18 0.94
C ILE A 104 14.82 3.44 -0.53
N GLN A 105 15.73 4.01 -1.34
CA GLN A 105 15.50 4.23 -2.77
C GLN A 105 15.24 2.93 -3.55
N ILE A 106 15.99 1.87 -3.24
CA ILE A 106 15.79 0.55 -3.85
C ILE A 106 14.47 -0.04 -3.37
N ALA A 107 14.14 0.08 -2.08
CA ALA A 107 12.87 -0.36 -1.53
C ALA A 107 11.68 0.32 -2.23
N THR A 108 11.74 1.65 -2.44
CA THR A 108 10.72 2.39 -3.20
C THR A 108 10.53 1.79 -4.60
N LYS A 109 11.62 1.58 -5.35
CA LYS A 109 11.56 1.01 -6.72
C LYS A 109 10.97 -0.40 -6.73
N LEU A 110 11.40 -1.24 -5.79
CA LEU A 110 10.88 -2.60 -5.64
C LEU A 110 9.38 -2.61 -5.33
N LEU A 111 8.94 -1.72 -4.45
CA LEU A 111 7.53 -1.60 -4.07
C LEU A 111 6.67 -1.11 -5.24
N MET A 112 7.13 -0.12 -6.00
CA MET A 112 6.44 0.32 -7.23
C MET A 112 6.28 -0.83 -8.24
N GLN A 113 7.32 -1.64 -8.44
CA GLN A 113 7.23 -2.83 -9.29
C GLN A 113 6.28 -3.88 -8.71
N ALA A 114 6.31 -4.09 -7.39
CA ALA A 114 5.44 -5.03 -6.71
C ALA A 114 3.96 -4.63 -6.82
N GLN A 115 3.63 -3.34 -6.73
CA GLN A 115 2.26 -2.83 -6.91
C GLN A 115 1.67 -3.19 -8.28
N MET A 116 2.50 -3.26 -9.32
CA MET A 116 2.07 -3.68 -10.66
C MET A 116 1.99 -5.21 -10.79
N LEU A 117 2.85 -5.96 -10.10
CA LEU A 117 2.99 -7.41 -10.26
C LEU A 117 2.06 -8.24 -9.38
N PHE A 118 1.89 -7.87 -8.10
CA PHE A 118 1.13 -8.65 -7.13
C PHE A 118 -0.36 -8.81 -7.49
N PRO A 119 -1.02 -7.82 -8.11
CA PRO A 119 -2.39 -8.02 -8.58
C PRO A 119 -2.56 -9.22 -9.52
N HIS A 120 -1.54 -9.53 -10.33
CA HIS A 120 -1.56 -10.69 -11.22
C HIS A 120 -1.47 -12.03 -10.48
N GLN A 121 -0.90 -12.06 -9.26
CA GLN A 121 -0.86 -13.25 -8.40
C GLN A 121 -2.20 -13.51 -7.71
N ARG A 122 -3.11 -12.52 -7.72
CA ARG A 122 -4.42 -12.53 -7.09
C ARG A 122 -4.42 -12.69 -5.56
N TRP A 123 -3.28 -12.49 -4.91
CA TRP A 123 -3.15 -12.57 -3.45
C TRP A 123 -3.56 -11.25 -2.81
N VAL A 124 -4.76 -11.23 -2.21
CA VAL A 124 -5.33 -10.03 -1.61
C VAL A 124 -4.44 -9.48 -0.49
N PRO A 125 -4.05 -10.24 0.55
CA PRO A 125 -3.30 -9.67 1.67
C PRO A 125 -1.94 -9.10 1.25
N ALA A 126 -1.24 -9.77 0.34
CA ALA A 126 0.05 -9.31 -0.17
C ALA A 126 -0.06 -8.03 -0.99
N THR A 127 -1.09 -7.93 -1.84
CA THR A 127 -1.34 -6.72 -2.64
C THR A 127 -1.60 -5.51 -1.74
N LEU A 128 -2.44 -5.68 -0.71
CA LEU A 128 -2.76 -4.61 0.24
C LEU A 128 -1.53 -4.22 1.09
N ALA A 129 -0.78 -5.19 1.61
CA ALA A 129 0.42 -4.94 2.41
C ALA A 129 1.50 -4.21 1.61
N VAL A 130 1.70 -4.55 0.34
CA VAL A 130 2.62 -3.85 -0.57
C VAL A 130 2.18 -2.41 -0.78
N ALA A 131 0.89 -2.15 -1.01
CA ALA A 131 0.39 -0.78 -1.18
C ALA A 131 0.59 0.08 0.07
N ARG A 132 0.32 -0.48 1.26
CA ARG A 132 0.56 0.15 2.56
C ARG A 132 2.04 0.47 2.78
N ALA A 133 2.92 -0.53 2.64
CA ALA A 133 4.36 -0.35 2.77
C ALA A 133 4.90 0.72 1.79
N SER A 134 4.34 0.80 0.58
CA SER A 134 4.71 1.82 -0.41
C SER A 134 4.47 3.24 0.09
N ALA A 135 3.30 3.52 0.68
CA ALA A 135 3.00 4.84 1.23
C ALA A 135 3.91 5.20 2.42
N LEU A 136 4.24 4.23 3.28
CA LEU A 136 5.19 4.43 4.38
C LEU A 136 6.59 4.77 3.87
N VAL A 137 7.09 3.99 2.92
CA VAL A 137 8.42 4.18 2.33
C VAL A 137 8.51 5.49 1.55
N ALA A 138 7.49 5.85 0.77
CA ALA A 138 7.46 7.10 0.01
C ALA A 138 7.53 8.33 0.92
N ASN A 139 6.86 8.28 2.07
CA ASN A 139 6.80 9.40 3.02
C ASN A 139 7.82 9.30 4.16
N GLN A 140 8.63 8.23 4.20
CA GLN A 140 9.56 7.93 5.30
C GLN A 140 8.87 7.96 6.68
N LEU A 141 7.73 7.27 6.78
CA LEU A 141 6.93 7.15 7.99
C LEU A 141 6.86 5.70 8.46
N TRP A 142 6.72 5.47 9.76
CA TRP A 142 6.78 4.13 10.35
C TRP A 142 5.43 3.43 10.51
N SER A 143 4.32 4.17 10.48
CA SER A 143 2.99 3.58 10.71
C SER A 143 1.87 4.40 10.06
N HIS A 144 0.80 3.69 9.68
CA HIS A 144 -0.43 4.28 9.16
C HIS A 144 -1.41 4.71 10.26
N THR A 145 -1.29 4.11 11.44
CA THR A 145 -2.25 4.23 12.54
C THR A 145 -1.70 5.00 13.73
N ASP A 146 -0.37 5.08 13.86
CA ASP A 146 0.28 5.83 14.92
C ASP A 146 0.03 7.33 14.80
N LEU A 147 -0.36 7.96 15.91
CA LEU A 147 -0.76 9.36 15.93
C LEU A 147 0.41 10.29 15.59
N GLU A 148 1.62 10.01 16.08
CA GLU A 148 2.80 10.84 15.81
C GLU A 148 3.16 10.78 14.32
N ALA A 149 3.14 9.59 13.71
CA ALA A 149 3.32 9.43 12.27
C ALA A 149 2.25 10.19 11.46
N GLN A 150 0.98 10.11 11.87
CA GLN A 150 -0.11 10.83 11.20
C GLN A 150 0.01 12.36 11.32
N VAL A 151 0.45 12.87 12.47
CA VAL A 151 0.75 14.29 12.66
C VAL A 151 1.90 14.73 11.76
N LEU A 152 2.93 13.89 11.60
CA LEU A 152 4.03 14.18 10.70
C LEU A 152 3.59 14.18 9.23
N MET A 153 2.75 13.23 8.81
CA MET A 153 2.14 13.23 7.47
C MET A 153 1.37 14.54 7.21
N ALA A 154 0.58 15.01 8.18
CA ALA A 154 -0.13 16.27 8.05
C ALA A 154 0.82 17.48 7.92
N LYS A 155 1.97 17.45 8.60
CA LYS A 155 3.02 18.48 8.45
C LYS A 155 3.68 18.44 7.07
N ILE A 156 3.96 17.24 6.54
CA ILE A 156 4.52 17.05 5.19
C ILE A 156 3.56 17.68 4.16
N LEU A 157 2.28 17.30 4.19
CA LEU A 157 1.27 17.85 3.28
C LEU A 157 1.15 19.37 3.41
N LYS A 158 1.08 19.88 4.65
CA LYS A 158 0.96 21.33 4.88
C LYS A 158 2.17 22.11 4.34
N ALA A 159 3.39 21.54 4.44
CA ALA A 159 4.59 22.17 3.89
C ALA A 159 4.52 22.30 2.36
N GLU A 160 3.73 21.44 1.70
CA GLU A 160 3.44 21.48 0.27
C GLU A 160 2.15 22.24 -0.07
N GLY A 161 1.51 22.90 0.92
CA GLY A 161 0.23 23.61 0.73
C GLY A 161 -0.99 22.69 0.60
N LEU A 162 -0.83 21.40 0.89
CA LEU A 162 -1.85 20.37 0.76
C LEU A 162 -2.54 20.07 2.10
N ARG A 163 -3.78 19.59 1.99
CA ARG A 163 -4.57 19.08 3.12
C ARG A 163 -4.60 17.57 3.12
N ARG A 164 -4.62 16.96 4.31
CA ARG A 164 -4.85 15.52 4.45
C ARG A 164 -6.22 15.16 3.85
N PRO A 165 -6.32 14.20 2.91
CA PRO A 165 -7.58 13.82 2.31
C PRO A 165 -8.57 13.30 3.36
N LYS A 166 -9.79 13.83 3.35
CA LYS A 166 -10.94 13.25 4.05
C LYS A 166 -11.92 12.76 3.01
N LEU A 167 -11.96 11.44 2.87
CA LEU A 167 -12.67 10.76 1.80
C LEU A 167 -13.69 9.78 2.37
N ARG A 168 -14.79 9.60 1.65
CA ARG A 168 -15.77 8.52 1.86
C ARG A 168 -15.82 7.68 0.59
N LEU A 169 -15.90 6.36 0.76
CA LEU A 169 -15.95 5.40 -0.33
C LEU A 169 -17.37 4.89 -0.52
N GLU A 170 -17.85 4.92 -1.75
CA GLU A 170 -19.06 4.22 -2.20
C GLU A 170 -18.69 3.29 -3.36
N ALA A 171 -19.32 2.12 -3.42
CA ALA A 171 -19.12 1.16 -4.49
C ALA A 171 -20.42 0.46 -4.86
N VAL A 172 -20.63 0.22 -6.16
CA VAL A 172 -21.77 -0.51 -6.70
C VAL A 172 -21.34 -1.44 -7.82
N CYS A 173 -21.93 -2.64 -7.86
CA CYS A 173 -21.75 -3.58 -8.95
C CYS A 173 -22.73 -3.27 -10.09
N GLU A 174 -22.25 -3.30 -11.32
CA GLU A 174 -23.05 -3.19 -12.52
C GLU A 174 -22.68 -4.29 -13.55
N PRO A 175 -23.65 -5.09 -14.00
CA PRO A 175 -25.02 -5.17 -13.48
C PRO A 175 -25.05 -5.76 -12.05
N LYS A 176 -26.14 -5.53 -11.31
CA LYS A 176 -26.35 -6.15 -9.98
C LYS A 176 -26.71 -7.63 -10.07
N GLU A 177 -27.30 -8.03 -11.18
CA GLU A 177 -27.67 -9.40 -11.50
C GLU A 177 -27.19 -9.71 -12.93
N CYS A 178 -26.56 -10.87 -13.13
CA CYS A 178 -26.04 -11.26 -14.43
C CYS A 178 -26.05 -12.76 -14.68
N LEU A 179 -25.93 -13.14 -15.94
CA LEU A 179 -25.72 -14.54 -16.33
C LEU A 179 -24.31 -15.03 -15.95
N PRO A 180 -24.11 -16.35 -15.81
CA PRO A 180 -22.80 -16.96 -15.66
C PRO A 180 -21.79 -16.48 -16.71
N ASN A 181 -20.56 -16.20 -16.27
CA ASN A 181 -19.47 -15.70 -17.13
C ASN A 181 -19.70 -14.33 -17.79
N ALA A 182 -20.74 -13.58 -17.39
CA ALA A 182 -20.95 -12.21 -17.86
C ALA A 182 -19.84 -11.25 -17.36
N LYS A 183 -19.74 -10.09 -18.00
CA LYS A 183 -18.88 -9.01 -17.51
C LYS A 183 -19.60 -8.22 -16.43
N VAL A 184 -18.91 -8.07 -15.30
CA VAL A 184 -19.35 -7.26 -14.16
C VAL A 184 -18.32 -6.17 -13.93
N ALA A 185 -18.77 -4.95 -13.68
CA ALA A 185 -17.94 -3.83 -13.27
C ALA A 185 -18.30 -3.40 -11.85
N VAL A 186 -17.29 -3.07 -11.06
CA VAL A 186 -17.49 -2.35 -9.80
C VAL A 186 -17.19 -0.90 -10.06
N LYS A 187 -18.23 -0.06 -10.01
CA LYS A 187 -18.10 1.39 -10.06
C LYS A 187 -17.89 1.92 -8.65
N VAL A 188 -16.90 2.79 -8.51
CA VAL A 188 -16.46 3.36 -7.25
C VAL A 188 -16.53 4.87 -7.33
N MET A 189 -17.01 5.48 -6.26
CA MET A 189 -17.00 6.92 -6.06
C MET A 189 -16.30 7.25 -4.74
N LEU A 190 -15.20 7.99 -4.83
CA LEU A 190 -14.54 8.60 -3.68
C LEU A 190 -15.07 10.02 -3.51
N LEU A 191 -15.79 10.25 -2.42
CA LEU A 191 -16.39 11.54 -2.10
C LEU A 191 -15.48 12.31 -1.15
N ARG A 192 -15.08 13.52 -1.57
CA ARG A 192 -14.16 14.37 -0.85
C ARG A 192 -14.90 15.42 -0.03
N HIS A 193 -14.57 15.52 1.25
CA HIS A 193 -15.25 16.44 2.18
C HIS A 193 -14.76 17.90 2.12
N HIS A 194 -13.59 18.15 1.54
CA HIS A 194 -13.00 19.49 1.43
C HIS A 194 -12.00 19.53 0.26
N ARG A 195 -11.73 20.72 -0.29
CA ARG A 195 -10.65 20.90 -1.28
C ARG A 195 -9.31 20.36 -0.76
N GLY A 196 -8.48 19.83 -1.65
CA GLY A 196 -7.19 19.22 -1.29
C GLY A 196 -6.07 20.19 -0.91
N TYR A 197 -6.29 21.50 -0.95
CA TYR A 197 -5.31 22.51 -0.56
C TYR A 197 -5.94 23.66 0.25
N ASP A 198 -5.06 24.43 0.91
CA ASP A 198 -5.40 25.68 1.59
C ASP A 198 -5.27 26.86 0.59
N GLY A 199 -6.29 27.69 0.44
CA GLY A 199 -6.23 28.92 -0.38
C GLY A 199 -7.16 28.96 -1.59
N GLU A 200 -6.99 29.97 -2.44
CA GLU A 200 -7.78 30.16 -3.67
C GLU A 200 -7.20 29.40 -4.87
N GLU A 201 -5.88 29.20 -4.91
CA GLU A 201 -5.17 28.54 -6.00
C GLU A 201 -4.42 27.28 -5.50
N PRO A 202 -4.30 26.23 -6.33
CA PRO A 202 -3.53 25.04 -5.97
C PRO A 202 -2.04 25.38 -5.84
N PRO A 203 -1.31 24.74 -4.90
CA PRO A 203 0.14 24.90 -4.82
C PRO A 203 0.80 24.43 -6.11
N THR A 204 1.97 24.98 -6.45
CA THR A 204 2.74 24.48 -7.61
C THR A 204 3.14 23.02 -7.35
N PRO A 205 2.86 22.09 -8.28
CA PRO A 205 3.19 20.70 -8.06
C PRO A 205 4.71 20.51 -8.00
N VAL A 206 5.16 19.70 -7.05
CA VAL A 206 6.59 19.39 -6.86
C VAL A 206 7.08 18.42 -7.95
N SER A 207 6.18 17.64 -8.55
CA SER A 207 6.48 16.76 -9.69
C SER A 207 6.13 17.42 -11.03
N PRO A 208 6.93 17.22 -12.09
CA PRO A 208 6.64 17.75 -13.43
C PRO A 208 5.34 17.20 -14.03
N GLU A 209 4.78 16.13 -13.47
CA GLU A 209 3.55 15.48 -13.92
C GLU A 209 2.28 16.02 -13.22
N GLY A 210 2.42 16.84 -12.17
CA GLY A 210 1.27 17.52 -11.55
C GLY A 210 0.42 16.68 -10.59
N PHE A 211 0.86 15.47 -10.21
CA PHE A 211 0.07 14.58 -9.35
C PHE A 211 0.30 14.87 -7.87
N TYR A 212 -0.79 15.19 -7.15
CA TYR A 212 -0.77 15.41 -5.70
C TYR A 212 -1.27 14.20 -4.91
N GLU A 213 -2.17 13.41 -5.50
CA GLU A 213 -2.77 12.25 -4.86
C GLU A 213 -2.94 11.10 -5.86
N ALA A 214 -2.50 9.92 -5.45
CA ALA A 214 -2.66 8.67 -6.19
C ALA A 214 -3.17 7.56 -5.28
N TYR A 215 -4.14 6.80 -5.79
CA TYR A 215 -4.77 5.69 -5.12
C TYR A 215 -4.73 4.44 -5.99
N TRP A 216 -4.96 3.29 -5.37
CA TRP A 216 -5.27 2.05 -6.06
C TRP A 216 -6.64 1.56 -5.63
N LEU A 217 -7.46 1.21 -6.61
CA LEU A 217 -8.69 0.45 -6.46
C LEU A 217 -8.37 -1.04 -6.56
N TYR A 218 -8.75 -1.81 -5.55
CA TYR A 218 -8.67 -3.27 -5.52
C TYR A 218 -10.03 -3.86 -5.24
N VAL A 219 -10.42 -4.88 -5.99
CA VAL A 219 -11.68 -5.62 -5.76
C VAL A 219 -11.34 -7.06 -5.45
N ALA A 220 -11.66 -7.48 -4.23
CA ALA A 220 -11.50 -8.84 -3.75
C ALA A 220 -12.83 -9.59 -3.75
N GLY A 221 -12.86 -10.79 -4.31
CA GLY A 221 -13.96 -11.73 -4.13
C GLY A 221 -13.81 -12.41 -2.77
N ILE A 222 -14.83 -12.29 -1.93
CA ILE A 222 -14.84 -12.83 -0.58
C ILE A 222 -15.44 -14.23 -0.59
N LYS A 223 -14.75 -15.18 0.06
CA LYS A 223 -15.20 -16.55 0.26
C LYS A 223 -15.80 -16.69 1.65
N ASP A 224 -16.90 -17.44 1.75
CA ASP A 224 -17.55 -17.69 3.04
C ASP A 224 -16.71 -18.64 3.93
N ASP A 225 -15.97 -19.57 3.31
CA ASP A 225 -15.01 -20.43 4.02
C ASP A 225 -13.67 -19.68 4.20
N PRO A 226 -13.25 -19.38 5.45
CA PRO A 226 -12.01 -18.65 5.72
C PRO A 226 -10.73 -19.42 5.33
N THR A 227 -10.82 -20.75 5.14
CA THR A 227 -9.69 -21.58 4.69
C THR A 227 -9.47 -21.50 3.18
N VAL A 228 -10.46 -20.98 2.44
CA VAL A 228 -10.35 -20.75 0.99
C VAL A 228 -9.81 -19.34 0.76
N PRO A 229 -8.73 -19.18 -0.03
CA PRO A 229 -8.16 -17.86 -0.31
C PRO A 229 -9.17 -16.95 -1.02
N ASN A 230 -9.37 -15.76 -0.46
CA ASN A 230 -9.96 -14.66 -1.19
C ASN A 230 -9.11 -14.37 -2.44
N SER A 231 -9.79 -13.98 -3.51
CA SER A 231 -9.14 -13.75 -4.80
C SER A 231 -9.27 -12.31 -5.22
N LEU A 232 -8.16 -11.67 -5.60
CA LEU A 232 -8.23 -10.37 -6.24
C LEU A 232 -8.81 -10.54 -7.66
N LEU A 233 -9.92 -9.88 -7.92
CA LEU A 233 -10.65 -9.94 -9.18
C LEU A 233 -10.21 -8.83 -10.15
N ALA A 234 -9.94 -7.65 -9.61
CA ALA A 234 -9.53 -6.50 -10.38
C ALA A 234 -8.64 -5.55 -9.56
N ALA A 235 -7.79 -4.82 -10.25
CA ALA A 235 -6.97 -3.75 -9.71
C ALA A 235 -6.84 -2.62 -10.72
N GLN A 236 -6.92 -1.37 -10.27
CA GLN A 236 -6.81 -0.21 -11.13
C GLN A 236 -6.19 0.98 -10.40
N PRO A 237 -5.16 1.63 -10.97
CA PRO A 237 -4.67 2.89 -10.43
C PRO A 237 -5.71 3.99 -10.65
N MET A 238 -5.88 4.84 -9.63
CA MET A 238 -6.73 6.02 -9.65
C MET A 238 -5.85 7.24 -9.40
N VAL A 239 -5.79 8.14 -10.37
CA VAL A 239 -4.96 9.36 -10.29
C VAL A 239 -5.88 10.56 -10.18
N VAL A 240 -5.68 11.38 -9.15
CA VAL A 240 -6.45 12.61 -8.96
C VAL A 240 -5.86 13.72 -9.81
N LYS A 241 -6.64 14.22 -10.76
CA LYS A 241 -6.23 15.31 -11.66
C LYS A 241 -6.53 16.68 -11.08
N ASP A 242 -7.64 16.81 -10.35
CA ASP A 242 -8.02 18.03 -9.66
C ASP A 242 -8.35 17.73 -8.19
N LEU A 243 -7.64 18.41 -7.29
CA LEU A 243 -7.85 18.32 -5.85
C LEU A 243 -9.12 19.03 -5.36
N ASN A 244 -9.77 19.82 -6.22
CA ASN A 244 -11.07 20.43 -5.97
C ASN A 244 -12.24 19.51 -6.27
N ASP A 245 -12.03 18.43 -7.02
CA ASP A 245 -13.10 17.50 -7.35
C ASP A 245 -13.70 16.93 -6.07
N SER A 246 -14.99 17.16 -5.89
CA SER A 246 -15.77 16.62 -4.77
C SER A 246 -15.99 15.11 -4.90
N SER A 247 -15.79 14.56 -6.08
CA SER A 247 -15.97 13.14 -6.40
C SER A 247 -14.90 12.67 -7.37
N ILE A 248 -14.24 11.57 -7.05
CA ILE A 248 -13.31 10.87 -7.95
C ILE A 248 -13.94 9.53 -8.29
N GLU A 249 -14.20 9.30 -9.58
CA GLU A 249 -14.83 8.08 -10.06
C GLU A 249 -13.81 7.12 -10.68
N ALA A 250 -14.00 5.83 -10.46
CA ALA A 250 -13.29 4.78 -11.17
C ALA A 250 -14.17 3.55 -11.33
N SER A 251 -13.82 2.68 -12.27
CA SER A 251 -14.53 1.43 -12.48
C SER A 251 -13.61 0.35 -12.99
N CYS A 252 -13.57 -0.80 -12.34
CA CYS A 252 -12.81 -1.94 -12.79
C CYS A 252 -13.72 -3.14 -13.06
N GLY A 253 -13.46 -3.85 -14.17
CA GLY A 253 -14.27 -4.98 -14.62
C GLY A 253 -13.60 -6.32 -14.37
N PHE A 254 -14.42 -7.35 -14.15
CA PHE A 254 -14.01 -8.76 -14.10
C PHE A 254 -15.10 -9.64 -14.74
N THR A 255 -14.82 -10.94 -14.84
CA THR A 255 -15.80 -11.92 -15.35
C THR A 255 -16.48 -12.59 -14.16
N ALA A 256 -17.81 -12.61 -14.14
CA ALA A 256 -18.60 -13.31 -13.14
C ALA A 256 -18.27 -14.81 -13.11
N PRO A 257 -18.41 -15.48 -11.96
CA PRO A 257 -18.29 -16.93 -11.87
C PRO A 257 -19.27 -17.67 -12.80
N ALA A 258 -18.97 -18.94 -13.07
CA ALA A 258 -19.85 -19.81 -13.85
C ALA A 258 -21.00 -20.40 -13.01
N GLU A 259 -20.86 -20.39 -11.68
CA GLU A 259 -21.87 -20.88 -10.76
C GLU A 259 -22.88 -19.78 -10.45
N THR A 260 -24.12 -20.16 -10.20
CA THR A 260 -25.16 -19.24 -9.74
C THR A 260 -25.04 -18.97 -8.25
N GLY A 261 -25.56 -17.82 -7.82
CA GLY A 261 -25.63 -17.43 -6.43
C GLY A 261 -25.24 -15.98 -6.17
N LYS A 262 -25.29 -15.62 -4.89
CA LYS A 262 -24.96 -14.28 -4.41
C LYS A 262 -23.48 -14.20 -4.07
N TYR A 263 -22.78 -13.24 -4.67
CA TYR A 263 -21.34 -13.06 -4.50
C TYR A 263 -21.03 -11.78 -3.72
N LYS A 264 -20.22 -11.93 -2.67
CA LYS A 264 -19.73 -10.83 -1.84
C LYS A 264 -18.37 -10.35 -2.34
N LEU A 265 -18.23 -9.05 -2.43
CA LEU A 265 -17.01 -8.36 -2.82
C LEU A 265 -16.57 -7.45 -1.69
N ARG A 266 -15.26 -7.26 -1.57
CA ARG A 266 -14.67 -6.20 -0.78
C ARG A 266 -13.87 -5.28 -1.67
N VAL A 267 -14.23 -4.01 -1.64
CA VAL A 267 -13.61 -2.96 -2.43
C VAL A 267 -12.68 -2.18 -1.52
N HIS A 268 -11.41 -2.10 -1.92
CA HIS A 268 -10.40 -1.35 -1.19
C HIS A 268 -9.89 -0.20 -2.05
N VAL A 269 -9.76 0.99 -1.45
CA VAL A 269 -9.07 2.12 -2.04
C VAL A 269 -7.93 2.56 -1.13
N LEU A 270 -6.70 2.33 -1.57
CA LEU A 270 -5.49 2.60 -0.78
C LEU A 270 -4.70 3.73 -1.43
N SER A 271 -4.30 4.71 -0.63
CA SER A 271 -3.33 5.71 -1.08
C SER A 271 -1.93 5.13 -1.09
N THR A 272 -1.17 5.45 -2.13
CA THR A 272 0.26 5.13 -2.24
C THR A 272 1.15 6.34 -1.99
N SER A 273 0.53 7.51 -1.80
CA SER A 273 1.17 8.82 -1.64
C SER A 273 0.90 9.44 -0.27
N VAL A 274 -0.19 9.07 0.41
CA VAL A 274 -0.55 9.59 1.73
C VAL A 274 -0.79 8.44 2.70
N THR A 275 -0.10 8.47 3.84
CA THR A 275 -0.29 7.42 4.85
C THR A 275 -1.61 7.60 5.61
N GLY A 276 -2.23 6.47 5.98
CA GLY A 276 -3.47 6.49 6.76
C GLY A 276 -4.71 6.90 5.97
N VAL A 277 -4.68 6.73 4.64
CA VAL A 277 -5.86 6.78 3.76
C VAL A 277 -6.03 5.39 3.14
N ASP A 278 -6.77 4.54 3.84
CA ASP A 278 -7.15 3.19 3.44
C ASP A 278 -8.66 3.06 3.68
N LEU A 279 -9.42 2.96 2.60
CA LEU A 279 -10.88 2.91 2.63
C LEU A 279 -11.32 1.54 2.15
N THR A 280 -12.32 0.99 2.83
CA THR A 280 -12.89 -0.31 2.46
C THR A 280 -14.40 -0.24 2.54
N VAL A 281 -15.09 -0.84 1.57
CA VAL A 281 -16.55 -1.02 1.56
C VAL A 281 -16.88 -2.38 0.97
N ASP A 282 -17.93 -3.01 1.46
CA ASP A 282 -18.44 -4.25 0.90
C ASP A 282 -19.45 -3.95 -0.22
N ALA A 283 -19.46 -4.80 -1.25
CA ALA A 283 -20.41 -4.76 -2.36
C ALA A 283 -20.87 -6.17 -2.70
N GLU A 284 -21.95 -6.29 -3.48
CA GLU A 284 -22.51 -7.59 -3.85
C GLU A 284 -23.14 -7.56 -5.23
N PHE A 285 -23.20 -8.73 -5.85
CA PHE A 285 -23.94 -8.98 -7.09
C PHE A 285 -24.45 -10.42 -7.09
N GLU A 286 -25.37 -10.73 -7.98
CA GLU A 286 -26.00 -12.04 -8.11
C GLU A 286 -25.75 -12.61 -9.51
N VAL A 287 -25.45 -13.92 -9.56
CA VAL A 287 -25.43 -14.68 -10.81
C VAL A 287 -26.65 -15.58 -10.83
N SER A 288 -27.54 -15.38 -11.79
CA SER A 288 -28.76 -16.16 -11.99
C SER A 288 -28.73 -16.88 -13.33
N ASP A 289 -29.40 -18.02 -13.40
CA ASP A 289 -29.62 -18.71 -14.67
C ASP A 289 -30.62 -17.93 -15.52
N ASP A 290 -30.58 -18.13 -16.83
CA ASP A 290 -31.51 -17.49 -17.77
C ASP A 290 -32.90 -18.11 -17.58
N ASP A 291 -33.76 -17.46 -16.78
CA ASP A 291 -35.18 -17.79 -16.59
C ASP A 291 -36.01 -17.43 -17.85
N VAL A 292 -35.53 -17.77 -19.04
CA VAL A 292 -36.34 -17.67 -20.27
C VAL A 292 -37.24 -18.91 -20.30
N PRO A 293 -38.58 -18.74 -20.16
CA PRO A 293 -39.49 -19.86 -20.32
C PRO A 293 -39.30 -20.41 -21.72
N ALA A 294 -39.12 -21.73 -21.85
CA ALA A 294 -39.05 -22.38 -23.15
C ALA A 294 -40.23 -21.90 -24.02
N LEU A 295 -39.94 -21.28 -25.16
CA LEU A 295 -40.95 -20.94 -26.16
C LEU A 295 -41.68 -22.23 -26.53
N GLN A 296 -42.92 -22.38 -26.06
CA GLN A 296 -43.84 -23.46 -26.44
C GLN A 296 -44.36 -23.24 -27.86
#